data_AF-A0A524DPH8-F1
#
_entry.id   AF-A0A524DPH8-F1
#
_cell.length_a   1.000
_cell.length_b   1.000
_cell.length_c   1.000
_cell.angle_alpha   90.00
_cell.angle_beta   90.00
_cell.angle_gamma   90.00
#
_symmetry.space_group_name_H-M   'P 1'
#
loop_
_entity.id
_entity.type
_entity.pdbx_description
1 polymer ?
#
loop_
_entity_poly.entity_id
_entity_poly.type
_entity_poly.pdbx_seq_one_letter_code
_entity_poly.pdbx_strand_id
1 'polypeptide(L)'
;MKDNHKENNEKLIFFNQALEYFEYPIDKISAKEEKTRETIIMGDSRLLRDEMLTELDRLKELIINNPDAKLKALSESERKLYFEFIRNFSICPICGNQNHYFHLKRLYFSEDKKIMKESLLNLMKLNYQKIKLNYGVPCCTCFKKYFESK
;
A
#
# COMPACT_ATOMS: atom_id res chain seq x y z
N MET A 1 -20.85 -30.83 30.67
CA MET A 1 -20.40 -29.48 31.07
C MET A 1 -20.38 -28.64 29.81
N LYS A 2 -21.24 -27.62 29.73
CA LYS A 2 -21.45 -26.80 28.54
C LYS A 2 -20.68 -25.49 28.72
N ASP A 3 -19.64 -25.30 27.94
CA ASP A 3 -18.85 -24.07 27.93
C ASP A 3 -19.57 -22.98 27.13
N ASN A 4 -20.01 -21.95 27.85
CA ASN A 4 -20.64 -20.74 27.31
C ASN A 4 -19.54 -19.80 26.78
N HIS A 5 -19.35 -19.75 25.47
CA HIS A 5 -18.64 -18.65 24.82
C HIS A 5 -19.54 -17.40 24.83
N LYS A 6 -19.22 -16.47 25.72
CA LYS A 6 -19.87 -15.16 25.82
C LYS A 6 -19.21 -14.23 24.79
N GLU A 7 -19.85 -14.02 23.65
CA GLU A 7 -19.44 -13.02 22.66
C GLU A 7 -19.65 -11.61 23.23
N ASN A 8 -18.56 -10.95 23.61
CA ASN A 8 -18.57 -9.54 23.95
C ASN A 8 -18.71 -8.72 22.66
N ASN A 9 -19.95 -8.33 22.37
CA ASN A 9 -20.32 -7.47 21.27
C ASN A 9 -19.98 -6.01 21.64
N GLU A 10 -18.69 -5.64 21.54
CA GLU A 10 -18.24 -4.26 21.73
C GLU A 10 -18.73 -3.42 20.55
N LYS A 11 -19.88 -2.77 20.73
CA LYS A 11 -20.40 -1.77 19.80
C LYS A 11 -19.37 -0.65 19.67
N LEU A 12 -18.82 -0.48 18.47
CA LEU A 12 -18.00 0.67 18.12
C LEU A 12 -18.88 1.93 18.18
N ILE A 13 -18.69 2.74 19.22
CA ILE A 13 -19.33 4.04 19.39
C ILE A 13 -18.53 5.03 18.55
N PHE A 14 -19.06 5.39 17.38
CA PHE A 14 -18.52 6.49 16.58
C PHE A 14 -18.82 7.80 17.30
N PHE A 15 -17.78 8.51 17.72
CA PHE A 15 -17.88 9.85 18.29
C PHE A 15 -18.29 10.86 17.20
N ASN A 16 -19.59 11.08 17.05
CA ASN A 16 -20.11 12.29 16.40
C ASN A 16 -20.02 13.46 17.39
N GLN A 17 -18.81 13.93 17.67
CA GLN A 17 -18.60 15.11 18.50
C GLN A 17 -18.18 16.28 17.61
N ALA A 18 -19.14 16.82 16.88
CA ALA A 18 -19.00 18.09 16.19
C ALA A 18 -20.37 18.76 16.13
N LEU A 19 -20.79 19.41 17.23
CA LEU A 19 -21.95 20.32 17.25
C LEU A 19 -22.07 21.09 18.59
N GLU A 20 -20.99 21.74 19.05
CA GLU A 20 -21.10 22.67 20.21
C GLU A 20 -20.21 23.91 20.04
N TYR A 21 -20.35 24.63 18.92
CA TYR A 21 -19.71 25.95 18.76
C TYR A 21 -20.56 26.94 17.96
N PHE A 22 -21.88 27.02 18.21
CA PHE A 22 -22.71 28.08 17.61
C PHE A 22 -23.83 28.58 18.54
N GLU A 23 -23.47 29.04 19.73
CA GLU A 23 -24.34 29.96 20.49
C GLU A 23 -23.52 31.19 20.91
N TYR A 24 -23.15 32.01 19.92
CA TYR A 24 -22.66 33.36 20.18
C TYR A 24 -23.81 34.34 19.86
N PRO A 25 -24.17 35.27 20.76
CA PRO A 25 -25.24 36.23 20.50
C PRO A 25 -24.89 37.10 19.28
N ILE A 26 -25.79 37.12 18.29
CA ILE A 26 -25.60 37.71 16.95
C ILE A 26 -25.75 39.24 16.96
N ASP A 27 -26.03 39.86 18.11
CA ASP A 27 -26.55 41.22 18.14
C ASP A 27 -25.49 42.34 18.00
N LYS A 28 -24.23 42.01 17.67
CA LYS A 28 -23.14 43.00 17.51
C LYS A 28 -22.14 42.70 16.40
N ILE A 29 -22.57 42.16 15.26
CA ILE A 29 -21.71 42.05 14.08
C ILE A 29 -21.97 43.27 13.18
N SER A 30 -20.96 44.10 12.97
CA SER A 30 -21.05 45.22 12.03
C SER A 30 -21.24 44.67 10.61
N ALA A 31 -22.13 45.22 9.81
CA ALA A 31 -22.35 44.83 8.40
C ALA A 31 -21.08 44.91 7.51
N LYS A 32 -19.98 45.49 8.01
CA LYS A 32 -18.64 45.43 7.38
C LYS A 32 -17.93 44.10 7.61
N GLU A 33 -18.16 43.42 8.74
CA GLU A 33 -17.47 42.20 9.15
C GLU A 33 -18.03 40.95 8.44
N GLU A 34 -19.32 40.95 8.09
CA GLU A 34 -19.97 39.86 7.34
C GLU A 34 -19.38 39.67 5.94
N LYS A 35 -19.16 40.76 5.19
CA LYS A 35 -18.54 40.69 3.85
C LYS A 35 -17.12 40.13 3.87
N THR A 36 -16.34 40.46 4.89
CA THR A 36 -14.98 39.92 5.08
C THR A 36 -15.02 38.43 5.44
N ARG A 37 -15.98 38.00 6.28
CA ARG A 37 -16.15 36.58 6.63
C ARG A 37 -16.60 35.74 5.44
N GLU A 38 -17.56 36.21 4.64
CA GLU A 38 -17.98 35.51 3.41
C GLU A 38 -16.81 35.31 2.44
N THR A 39 -15.94 36.31 2.30
CA THR A 39 -14.80 36.24 1.37
C THR A 39 -13.69 35.30 1.88
N ILE A 40 -13.43 35.26 3.19
CA ILE A 40 -12.44 34.36 3.81
C ILE A 40 -12.93 32.90 3.80
N ILE A 41 -14.21 32.66 4.13
CA ILE A 41 -14.81 31.32 4.16
C ILE A 41 -14.89 30.70 2.74
N MET A 42 -15.16 31.52 1.71
CA MET A 42 -15.18 31.04 0.32
C MET A 42 -13.80 30.65 -0.22
N GLY A 43 -12.71 31.25 0.30
CA GLY A 43 -11.33 30.89 -0.03
C GLY A 43 -10.92 29.56 0.60
N ASP A 44 -11.17 29.39 1.90
CA ASP A 44 -10.81 28.17 2.66
C ASP A 44 -11.59 26.93 2.20
N SER A 45 -12.87 27.09 1.85
CA SER A 45 -13.68 25.95 1.38
C SER A 45 -13.17 25.36 0.05
N ARG A 46 -12.60 26.19 -0.83
CA ARG A 46 -12.01 25.73 -2.09
C ARG A 46 -10.67 25.04 -1.85
N LEU A 47 -9.84 25.60 -0.96
CA LEU A 47 -8.56 25.00 -0.57
C LEU A 47 -8.74 23.62 0.06
N LEU A 48 -9.68 23.47 1.00
CA LEU A 48 -10.02 22.18 1.60
C LEU A 48 -10.54 21.18 0.56
N ARG A 49 -11.38 21.63 -0.38
CA ARG A 49 -11.87 20.77 -1.45
C ARG A 49 -10.73 20.24 -2.31
N ASP A 50 -9.81 21.11 -2.71
CA ASP A 50 -8.71 20.74 -3.59
C ASP A 50 -7.72 19.80 -2.88
N GLU A 51 -7.47 20.01 -1.59
CA GLU A 51 -6.68 19.11 -0.75
C GLU A 51 -7.35 17.73 -0.62
N MET A 52 -8.65 17.69 -0.37
CA MET A 52 -9.41 16.43 -0.32
C MET A 52 -9.41 15.69 -1.66
N LEU A 53 -9.55 16.41 -2.78
CA LEU A 53 -9.46 15.81 -4.12
C LEU A 53 -8.08 15.20 -4.37
N THR A 54 -7.03 15.92 -3.97
CA THR A 54 -5.64 15.45 -4.09
C THR A 54 -5.42 14.17 -3.28
N GLU A 55 -5.91 14.11 -2.04
CA GLU A 55 -5.81 12.90 -1.21
C GLU A 55 -6.68 11.75 -1.73
N LEU A 56 -7.84 12.02 -2.32
CA LEU A 56 -8.65 10.99 -3.00
C LEU A 56 -7.92 10.39 -4.20
N ASP A 57 -7.27 11.22 -5.01
CA ASP A 57 -6.45 10.75 -6.14
C ASP A 57 -5.27 9.90 -5.64
N ARG A 58 -4.61 10.33 -4.57
CA ARG A 58 -3.54 9.56 -3.92
C ARG A 58 -4.03 8.19 -3.41
N LEU A 59 -5.21 8.15 -2.78
CA LEU A 59 -5.84 6.90 -2.33
C LEU A 59 -6.18 5.98 -3.51
N LYS A 60 -6.71 6.54 -4.60
CA LYS A 60 -7.00 5.80 -5.83
C LYS A 60 -5.74 5.17 -6.42
N GLU A 61 -4.62 5.90 -6.47
CA GLU A 61 -3.33 5.36 -6.91
C GLU A 61 -2.85 4.21 -6.02
N LEU A 62 -2.98 4.34 -4.70
CA LEU A 62 -2.60 3.28 -3.75
C LEU A 62 -3.44 2.01 -3.94
N ILE A 63 -4.75 2.16 -4.21
CA ILE A 63 -5.66 1.03 -4.44
C ILE A 63 -5.35 0.34 -5.78
N ILE A 64 -5.12 1.10 -6.86
CA ILE A 64 -4.79 0.55 -8.18
C ILE A 64 -3.44 -0.18 -8.14
N ASN A 65 -2.47 0.34 -7.40
CA ASN A 65 -1.16 -0.28 -7.24
C ASN A 65 -1.12 -1.39 -6.17
N ASN A 66 -2.28 -1.82 -5.67
CA ASN A 66 -2.34 -2.91 -4.70
C ASN A 66 -1.96 -4.26 -5.35
N PRO A 67 -0.86 -4.90 -4.92
CA PRO A 67 -0.42 -6.15 -5.50
C PRO A 67 -1.38 -7.33 -5.24
N ASP A 68 -2.28 -7.25 -4.25
CA ASP A 68 -3.36 -8.23 -4.05
C ASP A 68 -4.42 -8.18 -5.14
N ALA A 69 -4.83 -6.97 -5.54
CA ALA A 69 -5.78 -6.78 -6.63
C ALA A 69 -5.19 -7.28 -7.95
N LYS A 70 -3.92 -6.94 -8.23
CA LYS A 70 -3.18 -7.40 -9.41
C LYS A 70 -3.08 -8.93 -9.47
N LEU A 71 -2.83 -9.59 -8.33
CA LEU A 71 -2.77 -11.06 -8.27
C LEU A 71 -4.12 -11.74 -8.58
N LYS A 72 -5.24 -11.13 -8.18
CA LYS A 72 -6.59 -11.65 -8.49
C LYS A 72 -6.96 -11.46 -9.96
N ALA A 73 -6.42 -10.43 -10.61
CA ALA A 73 -6.68 -10.13 -12.01
C ALA A 73 -5.86 -10.98 -13.00
N LEU A 74 -4.85 -11.74 -12.53
CA LEU A 74 -4.03 -12.59 -13.39
C LEU A 74 -4.84 -13.74 -13.99
N SER A 75 -4.54 -14.06 -15.26
CA SER A 75 -4.99 -15.31 -15.89
C SER A 75 -4.40 -16.54 -15.20
N GLU A 76 -4.96 -17.73 -15.47
CA GLU A 76 -4.50 -18.97 -14.83
C GLU A 76 -3.03 -19.28 -15.14
N SER A 77 -2.58 -19.03 -16.37
CA SER A 77 -1.20 -19.24 -16.81
C SER A 77 -0.23 -18.26 -16.13
N GLU A 78 -0.58 -16.97 -16.09
CA GLU A 78 0.23 -15.94 -15.40
C GLU A 78 0.31 -16.21 -13.90
N ARG A 79 -0.79 -16.68 -13.30
CA ARG A 79 -0.82 -17.04 -11.89
C ARG A 79 0.10 -18.22 -11.56
N LYS A 80 0.18 -19.23 -12.43
CA LYS A 80 1.14 -20.33 -12.31
C LYS A 80 2.58 -19.81 -12.37
N LEU A 81 2.88 -18.96 -13.36
CA LEU A 81 4.20 -18.33 -13.49
C LEU A 81 4.57 -17.49 -12.26
N TYR A 82 3.61 -16.75 -11.69
CA TYR A 82 3.79 -16.00 -10.45
C TYR A 82 4.17 -16.92 -9.27
N PHE A 83 3.44 -18.01 -9.04
CA PHE A 83 3.76 -18.92 -7.94
C PHE A 83 5.10 -19.65 -8.15
N GLU A 84 5.46 -19.95 -9.40
CA GLU A 84 6.80 -20.43 -9.74
C GLU A 84 7.89 -19.41 -9.41
N PHE A 85 7.66 -18.14 -9.73
CA PHE A 85 8.57 -17.05 -9.38
C PHE A 85 8.77 -16.96 -7.87
N ILE A 86 7.68 -16.94 -7.10
CA ILE A 86 7.75 -16.87 -5.63
C ILE A 86 8.53 -18.06 -5.08
N ARG A 87 8.26 -19.28 -5.57
CA ARG A 87 8.94 -20.49 -5.11
C ARG A 87 10.44 -20.45 -5.42
N ASN A 88 10.82 -20.08 -6.65
CA ASN A 88 12.23 -20.05 -7.06
C ASN A 88 13.06 -19.01 -6.29
N PHE A 89 12.46 -17.88 -5.92
CA PHE A 89 13.15 -16.80 -5.22
C PHE A 89 12.82 -16.74 -3.72
N SER A 90 12.18 -17.77 -3.18
CA SER A 90 11.82 -17.87 -1.77
C SER A 90 13.02 -18.01 -0.84
N ILE A 91 14.16 -18.46 -1.35
CA ILE A 91 15.39 -18.67 -0.57
C ILE A 91 16.47 -17.67 -1.01
N CYS A 92 17.14 -17.07 -0.04
CA CYS A 92 18.24 -16.15 -0.28
C CYS A 92 19.47 -16.90 -0.78
N PRO A 93 20.08 -16.50 -1.92
CA PRO A 93 21.27 -17.17 -2.45
C PRO A 93 22.55 -16.89 -1.64
N ILE A 94 22.53 -15.90 -0.74
CA ILE A 94 23.72 -15.49 0.03
C ILE A 94 23.78 -16.22 1.39
N CYS A 95 22.65 -16.33 2.08
CA CYS A 95 22.60 -16.89 3.44
C CYS A 95 21.69 -18.12 3.60
N GLY A 96 20.93 -18.51 2.57
CA GLY A 96 19.98 -19.63 2.63
C GLY A 96 18.70 -19.38 3.43
N ASN A 97 18.54 -18.21 4.05
CA ASN A 97 17.31 -17.86 4.77
C ASN A 97 16.13 -17.58 3.83
N GLN A 98 14.91 -17.73 4.34
CA GLN A 98 13.69 -17.40 3.59
C GLN A 98 13.56 -15.90 3.34
N ASN A 99 13.15 -15.56 2.12
CA ASN A 99 12.76 -14.22 1.71
C ASN A 99 11.33 -13.92 2.13
N HIS A 100 11.07 -12.67 2.53
CA HIS A 100 9.71 -12.23 2.81
C HIS A 100 8.84 -12.25 1.55
N TYR A 101 7.75 -13.00 1.61
CA TYR A 101 6.77 -13.11 0.52
C TYR A 101 6.29 -11.75 0.02
N PHE A 102 6.00 -10.83 0.93
CA PHE A 102 5.52 -9.48 0.60
C PHE A 102 6.51 -8.72 -0.32
N HIS A 103 7.81 -8.84 -0.09
CA HIS A 103 8.81 -8.16 -0.93
C HIS A 103 8.93 -8.79 -2.32
N LEU A 104 8.88 -10.12 -2.41
CA LEU A 104 8.89 -10.83 -3.69
C LEU A 104 7.64 -10.52 -4.51
N LYS A 105 6.48 -10.53 -3.87
CA LYS A 105 5.20 -10.14 -4.48
C LYS A 105 5.26 -8.69 -4.99
N ARG A 106 5.74 -7.76 -4.16
CA ARG A 106 5.90 -6.35 -4.55
C ARG A 106 6.87 -6.21 -5.72
N LEU A 107 7.98 -6.96 -5.72
CA LEU A 107 8.95 -6.97 -6.82
C LEU A 107 8.32 -7.46 -8.13
N TYR A 108 7.49 -8.51 -8.08
CA TYR A 108 6.82 -9.05 -9.25
C TYR A 108 5.82 -8.07 -9.89
N PHE A 109 5.08 -7.32 -9.07
CA PHE A 109 4.07 -6.36 -9.54
C PHE A 109 4.56 -4.91 -9.65
N SER A 110 5.86 -4.66 -9.43
CA SER A 110 6.46 -3.33 -9.51
C SER A 110 6.81 -3.01 -10.97
N GLU A 111 6.30 -1.89 -11.47
CA GLU A 111 6.64 -1.37 -12.81
C GLU A 111 8.05 -0.78 -12.82
N ASP A 112 8.45 -0.07 -11.77
CA ASP A 112 9.79 0.54 -11.65
C ASP A 112 10.93 -0.50 -11.75
N LYS A 113 10.65 -1.75 -11.36
CA LYS A 113 11.62 -2.85 -11.34
C LYS A 113 11.39 -3.87 -12.45
N LYS A 114 10.69 -3.48 -13.52
CA LYS A 114 10.33 -4.37 -14.64
C LYS A 114 11.54 -5.06 -15.26
N ILE A 115 12.64 -4.35 -15.50
CA ILE A 115 13.89 -4.90 -16.08
C ILE A 115 14.48 -6.00 -15.18
N MET A 116 14.49 -5.76 -13.86
CA MET A 116 14.98 -6.72 -12.88
C MET A 116 14.08 -7.96 -12.84
N LYS A 117 12.77 -7.78 -12.83
CA LYS A 117 11.79 -8.87 -12.90
C LYS A 117 11.96 -9.72 -14.15
N GLU A 118 12.06 -9.10 -15.32
CA GLU A 118 12.23 -9.82 -16.60
C GLU A 118 13.55 -10.59 -16.63
N SER A 119 14.62 -10.00 -16.10
CA SER A 119 15.92 -10.67 -15.95
C SER A 119 15.81 -11.91 -15.05
N LEU A 120 15.13 -11.81 -13.91
CA LEU A 120 14.87 -12.94 -13.01
C LEU A 120 14.03 -14.04 -13.67
N LEU A 121 13.00 -13.66 -14.43
CA LEU A 121 12.18 -14.62 -15.19
C LEU A 121 12.97 -15.32 -16.29
N ASN A 122 13.89 -14.63 -16.96
CA ASN A 122 14.78 -15.24 -17.94
C ASN A 122 15.75 -16.22 -17.28
N LEU A 123 16.29 -15.88 -16.11
CA LEU A 123 17.13 -16.80 -15.33
C LEU A 123 16.37 -18.06 -14.91
N MET A 124 15.09 -17.92 -14.50
CA MET A 124 14.24 -19.09 -14.24
C MET A 124 14.16 -20.03 -15.45
N LYS A 125 13.98 -19.50 -16.67
CA LYS A 125 13.93 -20.30 -17.91
C LYS A 125 15.24 -21.03 -18.19
N LEU A 126 16.39 -20.41 -17.88
CA LEU A 126 17.72 -21.00 -18.08
C LEU A 126 18.02 -22.15 -17.10
N ASN A 127 17.49 -22.11 -15.88
CA ASN A 127 17.68 -23.21 -14.92
C ASN A 127 17.06 -24.54 -15.39
N TYR A 128 16.01 -24.48 -16.22
CA TYR A 128 15.45 -25.68 -16.87
C TYR A 128 16.44 -26.33 -17.85
N GLN A 129 17.48 -25.62 -18.28
CA GLN A 129 18.53 -26.11 -19.19
C GLN A 129 19.73 -26.74 -18.47
N LYS A 130 19.57 -27.14 -17.19
CA LYS A 130 20.57 -27.88 -16.37
C LYS A 130 21.86 -27.12 -16.01
N ILE A 131 21.91 -25.79 -16.16
CA ILE A 131 23.05 -24.99 -15.70
C ILE A 131 22.78 -24.57 -14.25
N LYS A 132 23.55 -25.10 -13.28
CA LYS A 132 23.47 -24.68 -11.87
C LYS A 132 24.11 -23.30 -11.69
N LEU A 133 23.32 -22.26 -11.91
CA LEU A 133 23.71 -20.89 -11.55
C LEU A 133 23.19 -20.57 -10.14
N ASN A 134 24.06 -20.08 -9.26
CA ASN A 134 23.65 -19.52 -7.97
C ASN A 134 23.17 -18.08 -8.18
N TYR A 135 21.91 -17.93 -8.56
CA TYR A 135 21.24 -16.64 -8.72
C TYR A 135 20.01 -16.57 -7.82
N GLY A 136 19.59 -15.37 -7.46
CA GLY A 136 18.38 -15.17 -6.67
C GLY A 136 18.24 -13.75 -6.14
N VAL A 137 17.22 -13.56 -5.30
CA VAL A 137 16.94 -12.28 -4.65
C VAL A 137 17.53 -12.31 -3.24
N PRO A 138 18.39 -11.34 -2.85
CA PRO A 138 18.92 -11.28 -1.49
C PRO A 138 17.81 -10.99 -0.47
N CYS A 139 17.89 -11.59 0.72
CA CYS A 139 16.99 -11.24 1.82
C CYS A 139 17.30 -9.84 2.35
N CYS A 140 16.38 -9.26 3.11
CA CYS A 140 16.51 -7.89 3.63
C CYS A 140 17.85 -7.69 4.35
N THR A 141 18.25 -8.62 5.21
CA THR A 141 19.50 -8.51 5.98
C THR A 141 20.73 -8.52 5.07
N CYS A 142 20.77 -9.41 4.07
CA CYS A 142 21.87 -9.43 3.11
C CYS A 142 21.85 -8.19 2.21
N PHE A 143 20.67 -7.76 1.75
CA PHE A 143 20.54 -6.56 0.94
C PHE A 143 21.12 -5.34 1.68
N LYS A 144 20.70 -5.12 2.93
CA LYS A 144 21.24 -4.05 3.78
C LYS A 144 22.74 -4.15 3.96
N LYS A 145 23.24 -5.35 4.31
CA LYS A 145 24.67 -5.58 4.58
C LYS A 145 25.57 -5.31 3.39
N TYR A 146 25.16 -5.68 2.17
CA TYR A 146 26.01 -5.63 0.97
C TYR A 146 25.73 -4.42 0.07
N PHE A 147 24.55 -3.79 0.15
CA PHE A 147 24.13 -2.75 -0.79
C PHE A 147 23.75 -1.41 -0.14
N GLU A 148 23.36 -1.37 1.15
CA GLU A 148 23.04 -0.10 1.84
C GLU A 148 24.21 0.43 2.70
N SER A 149 25.28 -0.35 2.89
CA SER A 149 26.42 -0.03 3.74
C SER A 149 27.49 0.84 3.06
N LYS A 150 27.10 1.76 2.18
CA LYS A 150 27.98 2.78 1.59
C LYS A 150 27.42 4.18 1.80
#